data_AF-A1TUD1-F1
#
_entry.id   AF-A1TUD1-F1
#
_cell.length_a   1.000
_cell.length_b   1.000
_cell.length_c   1.000
_cell.angle_alpha   90.00
_cell.angle_beta   90.00
_cell.angle_gamma   90.00
#
_symmetry.space_group_name_H-M   'P 1'
#
loop_
_entity.id
_entity.type
_entity.pdbx_description
1 polymer ?
#
loop_
_entity_poly.entity_id
_entity_poly.type
_entity_poly.pdbx_seq_one_letter_code
_entity_poly.pdbx_strand_id
1 'polypeptide(L)'
;MTSLQNVQRPPKVSDSEKITINLGYVDLGHIDLLVAESFYGNRTDFIRTAIRNQLAVHADALRQVVARKMLVLGLQRFSAADLEAARAAGQRLQIRVLGLATIDPDVTPELALATIDSLTVLGALQASSAVKTALAGRIH
;
A
#
# COMPACT_ATOMS: atom_id res chain seq x y z
N MET A 1 -10.14 44.90 6.01
CA MET A 1 -9.04 43.94 5.83
C MET A 1 -9.48 42.63 6.45
N THR A 2 -10.13 41.77 5.68
CA THR A 2 -10.74 40.53 6.16
C THR A 2 -9.76 39.39 5.89
N SER A 3 -9.17 38.86 6.96
CA SER A 3 -8.18 37.79 6.90
C SER A 3 -8.82 36.49 6.44
N LEU A 4 -8.31 35.94 5.34
CA LEU A 4 -8.63 34.60 4.84
C LEU A 4 -8.10 33.56 5.83
N GLN A 5 -9.00 32.83 6.49
CA GLN A 5 -8.64 31.66 7.28
C GLN A 5 -8.24 30.54 6.32
N ASN A 6 -6.95 30.20 6.35
CA ASN A 6 -6.40 29.04 5.67
C ASN A 6 -6.96 27.77 6.33
N VAL A 7 -7.92 27.12 5.67
CA VAL A 7 -8.44 25.82 6.11
C VAL A 7 -7.32 24.79 5.92
N GLN A 8 -6.56 24.54 6.97
CA GLN A 8 -5.61 23.42 7.02
C GLN A 8 -6.40 22.13 6.89
N ARG A 9 -6.36 21.56 5.68
CA ARG A 9 -6.87 20.22 5.40
C ARG A 9 -6.06 19.25 6.29
N PRO A 10 -6.69 18.45 7.15
CA PRO A 10 -5.95 17.56 8.03
C PRO A 10 -5.06 16.63 7.19
N PRO A 11 -3.83 16.33 7.65
CA PRO A 11 -2.95 15.41 6.95
C PRO A 11 -3.69 14.07 6.83
N LYS A 12 -3.97 13.68 5.58
CA LYS A 12 -4.68 12.45 5.27
C LYS A 12 -3.69 11.30 5.51
N VAL A 13 -3.62 10.81 6.74
CA VAL A 13 -2.97 9.53 7.03
C VAL A 13 -3.90 8.46 6.46
N SER A 14 -3.70 8.15 5.18
CA SER A 14 -4.51 7.18 4.46
C SER A 14 -4.00 5.78 4.77
N ASP A 15 -4.45 5.21 5.88
CA ASP A 15 -4.25 3.78 6.19
C ASP A 15 -5.06 2.86 5.24
N SER A 16 -5.76 3.43 4.26
CA SER A 16 -6.57 2.72 3.28
C SER A 16 -6.32 3.22 1.87
N GLU A 17 -6.09 2.30 0.95
CA GLU A 17 -6.05 2.54 -0.49
C GLU A 17 -7.48 2.48 -1.08
N LYS A 18 -7.83 3.43 -1.95
CA LYS A 18 -9.15 3.41 -2.61
C LYS A 18 -9.12 2.45 -3.79
N ILE A 19 -10.01 1.47 -3.77
CA ILE A 19 -10.27 0.60 -4.92
C ILE A 19 -11.50 1.09 -5.71
N THR A 20 -11.43 1.01 -7.04
CA THR A 20 -12.58 1.24 -7.93
C THR A 20 -12.81 -0.04 -8.73
N ILE A 21 -14.01 -0.59 -8.65
CA ILE A 21 -14.37 -1.87 -9.28
C ILE A 21 -15.73 -1.76 -9.95
N ASN A 22 -15.95 -2.57 -10.98
CA ASN A 22 -17.28 -2.78 -11.56
C ASN A 22 -17.94 -3.97 -10.86
N LEU A 23 -19.25 -3.87 -10.60
CA LEU A 23 -20.07 -4.93 -10.01
C LEU A 23 -21.27 -5.22 -10.91
N GLY A 24 -21.69 -6.48 -10.96
CA GLY A 24 -22.93 -6.87 -11.65
C GLY A 24 -24.16 -6.25 -10.97
N TYR A 25 -25.19 -5.92 -11.76
CA TYR A 25 -26.39 -5.27 -11.23
C TYR A 25 -27.10 -6.08 -10.14
N VAL A 26 -27.13 -7.41 -10.28
CA VAL A 26 -27.76 -8.31 -9.29
C VAL A 26 -27.00 -8.31 -7.98
N ASP A 27 -25.67 -8.45 -8.03
CA ASP A 27 -24.82 -8.42 -6.83
C ASP A 27 -24.92 -7.07 -6.12
N LEU A 28 -24.89 -5.97 -6.87
CA LEU A 28 -25.10 -4.63 -6.32
C LEU A 28 -26.46 -4.51 -5.62
N GLY A 29 -27.52 -5.05 -6.23
CA GLY A 29 -28.86 -5.07 -5.63
C GLY A 29 -28.93 -5.88 -4.32
N HIS A 30 -28.25 -7.03 -4.25
CA HIS A 30 -28.16 -7.80 -3.00
C HIS A 30 -27.38 -7.05 -1.91
N ILE A 31 -26.29 -6.37 -2.26
CA ILE A 31 -25.54 -5.53 -1.31
C ILE A 31 -26.44 -4.41 -0.78
N ASP A 32 -27.20 -3.77 -1.65
CA ASP A 32 -28.14 -2.72 -1.26
C ASP A 32 -29.23 -3.22 -0.33
N LEU A 33 -29.80 -4.39 -0.61
CA LEU A 33 -30.79 -5.01 0.25
C LEU A 33 -30.21 -5.29 1.65
N LEU A 34 -28.99 -5.84 1.73
CA LEU A 34 -28.34 -6.10 3.01
C LEU A 34 -28.08 -4.82 3.82
N VAL A 35 -27.78 -3.71 3.15
CA VAL A 35 -27.63 -2.40 3.81
C VAL A 35 -28.99 -1.85 4.25
N ALA A 36 -30.02 -1.96 3.40
CA ALA A 36 -31.36 -1.48 3.71
C ALA A 36 -31.98 -2.20 4.92
N GLU A 37 -31.75 -3.51 5.01
CA GLU A 37 -32.15 -4.36 6.14
C GLU A 37 -31.21 -4.25 7.35
N SER A 38 -30.28 -3.29 7.35
CA SER A 38 -29.37 -2.98 8.46
C SER A 38 -28.42 -4.12 8.88
N PHE A 39 -28.17 -5.11 8.03
CA PHE A 39 -27.12 -6.11 8.26
C PHE A 39 -25.71 -5.48 8.20
N TYR A 40 -25.55 -4.40 7.42
CA TYR A 40 -24.31 -3.64 7.30
C TYR A 40 -24.59 -2.14 7.32
N GLY A 41 -23.66 -1.34 7.86
CA GLY A 41 -23.85 0.10 7.97
C GLY A 41 -23.76 0.85 6.63
N ASN A 42 -23.06 0.30 5.63
CA ASN A 42 -22.99 0.81 4.26
C ASN A 42 -22.33 -0.21 3.32
N ARG A 43 -22.38 0.07 2.00
CA ARG A 43 -21.75 -0.78 0.97
C ARG A 43 -20.26 -1.02 1.20
N THR A 44 -19.52 0.01 1.62
CA THR A 44 -18.07 -0.09 1.85
C THR A 44 -17.76 -1.03 3.01
N ASP A 45 -18.57 -1.03 4.05
CA ASP A 45 -18.44 -1.93 5.19
C ASP A 45 -18.69 -3.39 4.81
N PHE A 46 -19.76 -3.66 4.04
CA PHE A 46 -20.01 -4.98 3.45
C PHE A 46 -18.80 -5.46 2.64
N ILE A 47 -18.33 -4.65 1.69
CA ILE A 47 -17.22 -5.02 0.81
C ILE A 47 -15.95 -5.30 1.61
N ARG A 48 -15.62 -4.45 2.60
CA ARG A 48 -14.45 -4.63 3.46
C ARG A 48 -14.56 -5.93 4.27
N THR A 49 -15.75 -6.23 4.79
CA THR A 49 -16.01 -7.47 5.55
C THR A 49 -15.89 -8.71 4.66
N ALA A 50 -16.48 -8.67 3.46
CA ALA A 50 -16.39 -9.76 2.49
C ALA A 50 -14.94 -10.07 2.09
N ILE A 51 -14.12 -9.03 1.85
CA ILE A 51 -12.69 -9.18 1.57
C ILE A 51 -11.97 -9.86 2.74
N ARG A 52 -12.19 -9.39 3.98
CA ARG A 52 -11.56 -9.99 5.17
C ARG A 52 -11.94 -11.46 5.34
N ASN A 53 -13.20 -11.81 5.09
CA ASN A 53 -13.68 -13.18 5.18
C ASN A 53 -13.02 -14.09 4.13
N GLN A 54 -12.92 -13.63 2.87
CA GLN A 54 -12.25 -14.42 1.83
C GLN A 54 -10.74 -14.56 2.08
N LEU A 55 -10.07 -13.52 2.60
CA LEU A 55 -8.68 -13.62 3.01
C LEU A 55 -8.48 -14.61 4.15
N ALA A 56 -9.41 -14.68 5.11
CA ALA A 56 -9.38 -15.66 6.20
C ALA A 56 -9.53 -17.10 5.68
N VAL A 57 -10.43 -17.33 4.72
CA VAL A 57 -10.59 -18.64 4.05
C VAL A 57 -9.29 -19.10 3.39
N HIS A 58 -8.53 -18.18 2.81
CA HIS A 58 -7.26 -18.48 2.13
C HIS A 58 -6.00 -18.29 2.99
N ALA A 59 -6.14 -18.11 4.31
CA ALA A 59 -5.03 -17.69 5.18
C ALA A 59 -3.81 -18.63 5.12
N ASP A 60 -4.02 -19.94 5.12
CA ASP A 60 -2.90 -20.90 5.11
C ASP A 60 -2.16 -20.93 3.78
N ALA A 61 -2.89 -20.88 2.67
CA ALA A 61 -2.30 -20.77 1.34
C ALA A 61 -1.48 -19.46 1.22
N LEU A 62 -2.01 -18.35 1.73
CA LEU A 62 -1.30 -17.07 1.76
C LEU A 62 -0.03 -17.15 2.61
N ARG A 63 -0.08 -17.73 3.82
CA ARG A 63 1.10 -17.92 4.68
C ARG A 63 2.20 -18.73 4.00
N GLN A 64 1.84 -19.83 3.33
CA GLN A 64 2.81 -20.65 2.59
C GLN A 64 3.48 -19.87 1.46
N VAL A 65 2.71 -19.06 0.72
CA VAL A 65 3.25 -18.23 -0.37
C VAL A 65 4.13 -17.11 0.17
N VAL A 66 3.74 -16.45 1.26
CA VAL A 66 4.52 -15.41 1.93
C VAL A 66 5.88 -15.95 2.37
N ALA A 67 5.91 -17.10 3.03
CA ALA A 67 7.15 -17.74 3.45
C ALA A 67 8.03 -18.12 2.25
N ARG A 68 7.46 -18.78 1.24
CA ARG A 68 8.20 -19.21 0.03
C ARG A 68 8.79 -18.03 -0.76
N LYS A 69 8.07 -16.91 -0.85
CA LYS A 69 8.52 -15.71 -1.58
C LYS A 69 9.35 -14.77 -0.70
N MET A 70 9.52 -15.06 0.59
CA MET A 70 10.18 -14.21 1.58
C MET A 70 9.59 -12.79 1.60
N LEU A 71 8.26 -12.69 1.55
CA LEU A 71 7.57 -11.40 1.62
C LEU A 71 7.50 -10.93 3.07
N VAL A 72 7.80 -9.65 3.29
CA VAL A 72 7.56 -8.97 4.57
C VAL A 72 6.13 -8.44 4.57
N LEU A 73 5.32 -8.92 5.53
CA LEU A 73 3.94 -8.46 5.69
C LEU A 73 3.91 -7.11 6.42
N GLY A 74 3.10 -6.17 5.92
CA GLY A 74 2.73 -4.95 6.64
C GLY A 74 3.12 -3.65 5.94
N LEU A 75 3.34 -2.60 6.74
CA LEU A 75 3.75 -1.28 6.29
C LEU A 75 5.26 -1.14 6.51
N GLN A 76 6.02 -0.93 5.44
CA GLN A 76 7.47 -0.76 5.46
C GLN A 76 7.81 0.65 5.01
N ARG A 77 8.62 1.35 5.81
CA ARG A 77 9.08 2.71 5.51
C ARG A 77 10.59 2.71 5.36
N PHE A 78 11.08 3.38 4.32
CA PHE A 78 12.49 3.55 4.02
C PHE A 78 12.80 5.05 3.99
N SER A 79 13.51 5.53 5.01
CA SER A 79 13.97 6.91 5.08
C SER A 79 15.30 7.11 4.35
N ALA A 80 15.66 8.37 4.06
CA ALA A 80 16.99 8.69 3.56
C ALA A 80 18.10 8.19 4.49
N ALA A 81 17.90 8.27 5.81
CA ALA A 81 18.86 7.78 6.80
C ALA A 81 19.07 6.26 6.72
N ASP A 82 17.99 5.49 6.55
CA ASP A 82 18.07 4.03 6.42
C ASP A 82 18.84 3.62 5.17
N LEU A 83 18.58 4.29 4.04
CA LEU A 83 19.27 4.03 2.78
C LEU A 83 20.72 4.50 2.82
N GLU A 84 21.02 5.64 3.45
CA GLU A 84 22.40 6.09 3.64
C GLU A 84 23.21 5.12 4.51
N ALA A 85 22.62 4.59 5.57
CA ALA A 85 23.24 3.55 6.38
C ALA A 85 23.50 2.27 5.56
N ALA A 86 22.54 1.84 4.74
CA ALA A 86 22.72 0.71 3.82
C ALA A 86 23.84 0.97 2.81
N ARG A 87 23.92 2.19 2.26
CA ARG A 87 24.98 2.62 1.33
C ARG A 87 26.36 2.58 1.99
N ALA A 88 26.48 3.13 3.20
CA ALA A 88 27.71 3.11 3.98
C ALA A 88 28.16 1.69 4.35
N ALA A 89 27.20 0.78 4.56
CA ALA A 89 27.46 -0.64 4.79
C ALA A 89 27.75 -1.44 3.50
N GLY A 90 27.71 -0.81 2.32
CA GLY A 90 27.88 -1.49 1.03
C GLY A 90 26.76 -2.48 0.70
N GLN A 91 25.61 -2.35 1.33
CA GLN A 91 24.47 -3.25 1.17
C GLN A 91 23.58 -2.81 0.02
N ARG A 92 23.03 -3.79 -0.71
CA ARG A 92 21.98 -3.57 -1.69
C ARG A 92 20.72 -4.32 -1.27
N LEU A 93 19.65 -3.58 -1.03
CA LEU A 93 18.40 -4.03 -0.48
C LEU A 93 17.56 -4.74 -1.54
N GLN A 94 17.07 -5.93 -1.22
CA GLN A 94 16.02 -6.61 -1.97
C GLN A 94 14.72 -6.47 -1.20
N ILE A 95 13.90 -5.50 -1.60
CA ILE A 95 12.69 -5.13 -0.87
C ILE A 95 11.54 -5.98 -1.40
N ARG A 96 10.88 -6.72 -0.50
CA ARG A 96 9.77 -7.62 -0.82
C ARG A 96 8.65 -7.42 0.18
N VAL A 97 7.60 -6.72 -0.22
CA VAL A 97 6.54 -6.28 0.69
C VAL A 97 5.18 -6.81 0.25
N LEU A 98 4.42 -7.33 1.22
CA LEU A 98 2.99 -7.60 1.09
C LEU A 98 2.24 -6.60 1.98
N GLY A 99 1.68 -5.55 1.38
CA GLY A 99 1.10 -4.40 2.07
C GLY A 99 1.53 -3.08 1.44
N LEU A 100 2.18 -2.22 2.22
CA LEU A 100 2.61 -0.89 1.78
C LEU A 100 4.12 -0.77 1.90
N ALA A 101 4.78 -0.34 0.83
CA ALA A 101 6.14 0.17 0.89
C ALA A 101 6.11 1.69 0.71
N THR A 102 6.71 2.43 1.63
CA THR A 102 6.85 3.88 1.59
C THR A 102 8.33 4.22 1.53
N ILE A 103 8.75 4.91 0.47
CA ILE A 103 10.05 5.56 0.37
C ILE A 103 9.81 7.04 0.62
N ASP A 104 10.52 7.59 1.60
CA ASP A 104 10.31 8.96 2.05
C ASP A 104 10.59 9.98 0.92
N PRO A 105 9.90 11.12 0.93
CA PRO A 105 9.99 12.10 -0.15
C PRO A 105 11.37 12.79 -0.27
N ASP A 106 12.20 12.74 0.77
CA ASP A 106 13.55 13.27 0.81
C ASP A 106 14.60 12.31 0.21
N VAL A 107 14.22 11.06 -0.09
CA VAL A 107 15.09 10.11 -0.78
C VAL A 107 15.32 10.55 -2.22
N THR A 108 16.58 10.73 -2.60
CA THR A 108 16.93 11.07 -3.98
C THR A 108 16.94 9.84 -4.89
N PRO A 109 16.70 10.00 -6.20
CA PRO A 109 16.80 8.91 -7.17
C PRO A 109 18.16 8.20 -7.14
N GLU A 110 19.26 8.94 -6.96
CA GLU A 110 20.61 8.41 -6.93
C GLU A 110 20.84 7.54 -5.69
N LEU A 111 20.35 7.98 -4.53
CA LEU A 111 20.44 7.21 -3.29
C LEU A 111 19.62 5.91 -3.38
N ALA A 112 18.41 6.00 -3.93
CA ALA A 112 17.57 4.82 -4.17
C ALA A 112 18.24 3.84 -5.15
N LEU A 113 18.85 4.33 -6.23
CA LEU A 113 19.56 3.49 -7.21
C LEU A 113 20.86 2.90 -6.68
N ALA A 114 21.54 3.57 -5.75
CA ALA A 114 22.73 3.01 -5.12
C ALA A 114 22.36 1.84 -4.20
N THR A 115 21.20 1.91 -3.53
CA THR A 115 20.89 1.05 -2.38
C THR A 115 19.82 0.00 -2.64
N ILE A 116 18.88 0.18 -3.55
CA ILE A 116 17.77 -0.75 -3.77
C ILE A 116 18.04 -1.61 -5.00
N ASP A 117 18.40 -2.88 -4.83
CA ASP A 117 18.66 -3.80 -5.93
C ASP A 117 17.39 -4.24 -6.66
N SER A 118 16.35 -4.60 -5.91
CA SER A 118 15.04 -4.99 -6.44
C SER A 118 13.92 -4.58 -5.49
N LEU A 119 12.73 -4.33 -6.05
CA LEU A 119 11.55 -3.89 -5.32
C LEU A 119 10.30 -4.65 -5.82
N THR A 120 9.80 -5.56 -5.01
CA THR A 120 8.51 -6.24 -5.25
C THR A 120 7.51 -5.83 -4.19
N VAL A 121 6.40 -5.23 -4.61
CA VAL A 121 5.37 -4.73 -3.71
C VAL A 121 4.02 -5.27 -4.14
N LEU A 122 3.45 -6.15 -3.32
CA LEU A 122 2.09 -6.63 -3.46
C LEU A 122 1.18 -5.76 -2.58
N GLY A 123 0.60 -4.73 -3.19
CA GLY A 123 -0.23 -3.73 -2.52
C GLY A 123 0.06 -2.35 -3.08
N ALA A 124 0.57 -1.44 -2.25
CA ALA A 124 0.82 -0.05 -2.66
C ALA A 124 2.29 0.36 -2.49
N LEU A 125 2.79 1.16 -3.43
CA LEU A 125 4.10 1.81 -3.35
C LEU A 125 3.93 3.33 -3.32
N GLN A 126 4.31 3.93 -2.20
CA GLN A 126 4.38 5.38 -2.02
C GLN A 126 5.84 5.81 -2.13
N ALA A 127 6.13 6.68 -3.09
CA ALA A 127 7.45 7.24 -3.34
C ALA A 127 7.28 8.46 -4.25
N SER A 128 8.29 9.34 -4.28
CA SER A 128 8.31 10.45 -5.24
C SER A 128 8.30 9.93 -6.68
N SER A 129 7.75 10.71 -7.62
CA SER A 129 7.71 10.32 -9.03
C SER A 129 9.11 10.07 -9.59
N ALA A 130 10.08 10.91 -9.22
CA ALA A 130 11.48 10.77 -9.62
C ALA A 130 12.08 9.42 -9.16
N VAL A 131 11.83 9.01 -7.91
CA VAL A 131 12.30 7.72 -7.39
C VAL A 131 11.60 6.55 -8.09
N LYS A 132 10.28 6.63 -8.31
CA LYS A 132 9.54 5.59 -9.05
C LYS A 132 10.07 5.41 -10.47
N THR A 133 10.35 6.51 -11.16
CA THR A 133 10.94 6.48 -12.51
C THR A 133 12.35 5.87 -12.49
N ALA A 134 13.19 6.27 -11.54
CA ALA A 134 14.54 5.73 -11.42
C ALA A 134 14.54 4.22 -11.13
N LEU A 135 13.63 3.74 -10.28
CA LEU A 135 13.51 2.33 -9.93
C LEU A 135 12.68 1.51 -10.93
N ALA A 136 12.18 2.08 -12.03
CA ALA A 136 11.27 1.38 -12.95
C ALA A 136 11.82 0.05 -13.47
N GLY A 137 13.13 -0.04 -13.73
CA GLY A 137 13.79 -1.29 -14.16
C GLY A 137 14.04 -2.31 -13.04
N ARG A 138 13.73 -1.98 -11.79
CA ARG A 138 13.94 -2.80 -10.59
C ARG A 138 12.65 -3.16 -9.88
N ILE A 139 11.50 -2.66 -10.37
CA ILE A 139 10.17 -2.96 -9.86
C ILE A 139 9.64 -4.21 -10.57
N HIS A 140 9.25 -5.23 -9.79
CA HIS A 140 8.76 -6.53 -10.28
C HIS A 140 7.46 -6.95 -9.61
#